data_AF-A0A0H2SC27-F1
#
_entry.id   AF-A0A0H2SC27-F1
#
_cell.length_a   1.000
_cell.length_b   1.000
_cell.length_c   1.000
_cell.angle_alpha   90.00
_cell.angle_beta   90.00
_cell.angle_gamma   90.00
#
_symmetry.space_group_name_H-M   'P 1'
#
loop_
_entity.id
_entity.type
_entity.pdbx_description
1 polymer ?
#
loop_
_entity_poly.entity_id
_entity_poly.type
_entity_poly.pdbx_seq_one_letter_code
_entity_poly.pdbx_strand_id
1 'polypeptide(L)'
;MNQRVISLSDEWANYSSTVSLKAGQAIKILEVVPPRKSAFVVLNNPAIRMKLRDASGNELPADTKICFAGKSSKEMLATQLSAEKEYRAYREITESDQYNEKYQEALTFPVENDLLFEELEKLEIFVEVSADTTLDLTKSKIEIPAVEMTTAEVQEMDLLGADYEVDIPEEYEEYEEY
;
A
#
# COMPACT_ATOMS: atom_id res chain seq x y z
N MET A 1 -14.88 11.72 5.74
CA MET A 1 -13.78 10.92 5.15
C MET A 1 -14.28 9.52 4.88
N ASN A 2 -13.99 8.97 3.69
CA ASN A 2 -14.47 7.64 3.29
C ASN A 2 -13.31 6.65 3.28
N GLN A 3 -13.46 5.53 4.00
CA GLN A 3 -12.52 4.43 3.87
C GLN A 3 -12.59 3.85 2.46
N ARG A 4 -11.42 3.62 1.87
CA ARG A 4 -11.23 3.06 0.53
C ARG A 4 -10.17 1.97 0.58
N VAL A 5 -10.29 1.00 -0.33
CA VAL A 5 -9.20 0.06 -0.61
C VAL A 5 -8.71 0.32 -2.02
N ILE A 6 -7.47 0.80 -2.13
CA ILE A 6 -6.80 0.99 -3.41
C ILE A 6 -6.28 -0.38 -3.85
N SER A 7 -6.69 -0.82 -5.04
CA SER A 7 -6.32 -2.13 -5.59
C SER A 7 -5.83 -2.04 -7.03
N LEU A 8 -5.35 -3.16 -7.59
CA LEU A 8 -4.91 -3.20 -9.00
C LEU A 8 -6.04 -2.93 -10.01
N SER A 9 -7.30 -3.09 -9.63
CA SER A 9 -8.44 -2.71 -10.48
C SER A 9 -8.88 -1.26 -10.29
N ASP A 10 -8.28 -0.54 -9.35
CA ASP A 10 -8.58 0.85 -9.09
C ASP A 10 -8.08 1.74 -10.25
N GLU A 11 -8.87 2.73 -10.62
CA GLU A 11 -8.48 3.70 -11.66
C GLU A 11 -7.27 4.56 -11.26
N TRP A 12 -6.93 4.62 -9.97
CA TRP A 12 -5.75 5.34 -9.48
C TRP A 12 -4.47 4.52 -9.64
N ALA A 13 -4.60 3.20 -9.86
CA ALA A 13 -3.49 2.27 -9.98
C ALA A 13 -2.93 2.24 -11.42
N ASN A 14 -1.68 2.65 -11.56
CA ASN A 14 -0.92 2.62 -12.80
C ASN A 14 0.18 1.56 -12.70
N TYR A 15 0.10 0.53 -13.55
CA TYR A 15 1.08 -0.56 -13.57
C TYR A 15 1.19 -1.20 -14.96
N SER A 16 2.28 -1.93 -15.18
CA SER A 16 2.42 -2.80 -16.36
C SER A 16 1.93 -4.20 -16.00
N SER A 17 1.20 -4.86 -16.91
CA SER A 17 0.69 -6.22 -16.68
C SER A 17 1.79 -7.21 -16.27
N THR A 18 2.97 -7.08 -16.87
CA THR A 18 4.15 -7.84 -16.48
C THR A 18 5.34 -6.92 -16.23
N VAL A 19 6.19 -7.31 -15.27
CA VAL A 19 7.39 -6.58 -14.88
C VAL A 19 8.55 -7.55 -14.77
N SER A 20 9.64 -7.27 -15.48
CA SER A 20 10.89 -8.05 -15.34
C SER A 20 11.60 -7.62 -14.05
N LEU A 21 11.66 -8.52 -13.07
CA LEU A 21 12.36 -8.32 -11.81
C LEU A 21 13.79 -8.88 -11.93
N LYS A 22 14.76 -8.08 -11.51
CA LYS A 22 16.18 -8.44 -11.52
C LYS A 22 16.68 -8.68 -10.10
N ALA A 23 17.47 -9.74 -9.93
CA ALA A 23 18.01 -10.13 -8.65
C ALA A 23 18.77 -8.96 -7.98
N GLY A 24 18.43 -8.65 -6.72
CA GLY A 24 19.07 -7.58 -5.95
C GLY A 24 18.78 -6.16 -6.43
N GLN A 25 17.76 -5.96 -7.27
CA GLN A 25 17.31 -4.63 -7.68
C GLN A 25 15.87 -4.39 -7.22
N ALA A 26 15.66 -3.27 -6.52
CA ALA A 26 14.33 -2.76 -6.25
C ALA A 26 13.71 -2.18 -7.52
N ILE A 27 12.66 -2.84 -8.03
CA ILE A 27 11.95 -2.46 -9.26
C ILE A 27 10.55 -1.98 -8.90
N LYS A 28 10.14 -0.83 -9.44
CA LYS A 28 8.77 -0.32 -9.28
C LYS A 28 7.78 -1.26 -9.97
N ILE A 29 6.75 -1.67 -9.24
CA ILE A 29 5.69 -2.55 -9.75
C ILE A 29 4.33 -1.86 -9.84
N LEU A 30 4.07 -0.87 -8.97
CA LEU A 30 2.81 -0.14 -8.91
C LEU A 30 3.08 1.34 -8.64
N GLU A 31 2.33 2.21 -9.30
CA GLU A 31 2.25 3.64 -9.03
C GLU A 31 0.78 3.99 -8.80
N VAL A 32 0.45 4.61 -7.68
CA VAL A 32 -0.90 5.09 -7.36
C VAL A 32 -0.87 6.61 -7.44
N VAL A 33 -1.79 7.17 -8.24
CA VAL A 33 -1.90 8.62 -8.45
C VAL A 33 -3.36 9.03 -8.22
N PRO A 34 -3.64 9.95 -7.28
CA PRO A 34 -4.99 10.42 -7.08
C PRO A 34 -5.46 11.23 -8.31
N PRO A 35 -6.74 11.15 -8.67
CA PRO A 35 -7.30 11.92 -9.77
C PRO A 35 -7.41 13.39 -9.37
N ARG A 36 -7.73 14.24 -10.34
CA ARG A 36 -7.85 15.68 -10.11
C ARG A 36 -8.85 15.99 -9.00
N LYS A 37 -8.48 16.92 -8.12
CA LYS A 37 -9.27 17.36 -6.95
C LYS A 37 -9.52 16.28 -5.89
N SER A 38 -8.82 15.16 -5.95
CA SER A 38 -8.83 14.11 -4.94
C SER A 38 -7.47 14.01 -4.27
N ALA A 39 -7.47 13.44 -3.08
CA ALA A 39 -6.30 13.07 -2.31
C ALA A 39 -6.61 11.79 -1.53
N PHE A 40 -5.58 11.13 -1.04
CA PHE A 40 -5.75 10.04 -0.09
C PHE A 40 -4.68 10.02 0.97
N VAL A 41 -5.02 9.43 2.10
CA VAL A 41 -4.09 9.18 3.19
C VAL A 41 -3.95 7.68 3.39
N VAL A 42 -2.71 7.20 3.39
CA VAL A 42 -2.38 5.88 3.92
C VAL A 42 -2.01 6.07 5.38
N LEU A 43 -2.81 5.51 6.28
CA LEU A 43 -2.55 5.61 7.72
C LEU A 43 -1.24 4.91 8.08
N ASN A 44 -0.63 5.33 9.17
CA ASN A 44 0.54 4.70 9.75
C ASN A 44 0.28 3.21 9.98
N ASN A 45 1.32 2.40 9.76
CA ASN A 45 1.25 0.96 9.94
C ASN A 45 0.03 0.26 9.29
N PRO A 46 -0.25 0.50 7.99
CA PRO A 46 -1.46 -0.01 7.36
C PRO A 46 -1.40 -1.53 7.21
N ALA A 47 -2.51 -2.23 7.44
CA ALA A 47 -2.62 -3.66 7.16
C ALA A 47 -2.86 -3.88 5.66
N ILE A 48 -1.80 -4.21 4.92
CA ILE A 48 -1.85 -4.41 3.46
C ILE A 48 -2.24 -5.85 3.17
N ARG A 49 -3.00 -6.10 2.10
CA ARG A 49 -3.21 -7.46 1.57
C ARG A 49 -2.51 -7.61 0.25
N MET A 50 -1.83 -8.73 0.06
CA MET A 50 -0.97 -8.93 -1.09
C MET A 50 -0.83 -10.40 -1.47
N LYS A 51 -0.89 -10.68 -2.77
CA LYS A 51 -0.45 -11.92 -3.40
C LYS A 51 0.28 -11.58 -4.69
N LEU A 52 1.60 -11.74 -4.72
CA LEU A 52 2.41 -11.47 -5.92
C LEU A 52 2.73 -12.79 -6.62
N ARG A 53 2.39 -12.88 -7.91
CA ARG A 53 2.59 -14.09 -8.72
C ARG A 53 3.47 -13.84 -9.93
N ASP A 54 4.33 -14.79 -10.24
CA ASP A 54 5.10 -14.80 -11.48
C ASP A 54 4.22 -15.10 -12.71
N ALA A 55 4.80 -14.97 -13.90
CA ALA A 55 4.13 -15.29 -15.16
C ALA A 55 3.68 -16.76 -15.26
N SER A 56 4.26 -17.68 -14.49
CA SER A 56 3.86 -19.09 -14.41
C SER A 56 2.72 -19.33 -13.41
N GLY A 57 2.34 -18.33 -12.61
CA GLY A 57 1.29 -18.39 -11.59
C GLY A 57 1.79 -18.79 -10.19
N ASN A 58 3.09 -18.98 -10.01
CA ASN A 58 3.66 -19.26 -8.69
C ASN A 58 3.77 -17.97 -7.88
N GLU A 59 3.60 -18.05 -6.56
CA GLU A 59 3.89 -16.89 -5.71
C GLU A 59 5.38 -16.57 -5.69
N LEU A 60 5.70 -15.28 -5.60
CA LEU A 60 7.09 -14.82 -5.46
C LEU A 60 7.78 -15.46 -4.23
N PRO A 61 9.12 -15.54 -4.22
CA PRO A 61 9.89 -16.05 -3.08
C PRO A 61 9.58 -15.31 -1.76
N ALA A 62 9.62 -16.01 -0.63
CA ALA A 62 9.28 -15.44 0.68
C ALA A 62 10.22 -14.31 1.13
N ASP A 63 11.48 -14.36 0.69
CA ASP A 63 12.52 -13.36 0.92
C ASP A 63 12.43 -12.15 -0.01
N THR A 64 11.42 -12.10 -0.89
CA THR A 64 11.11 -10.90 -1.69
C THR A 64 10.87 -9.72 -0.75
N LYS A 65 11.57 -8.60 -0.97
CA LYS A 65 11.42 -7.39 -0.17
C LYS A 65 10.48 -6.43 -0.86
N ILE A 66 9.67 -5.75 -0.06
CA ILE A 66 8.70 -4.76 -0.51
C ILE A 66 8.95 -3.46 0.24
N CYS A 67 8.94 -2.33 -0.46
CA CYS A 67 8.96 -1.01 0.17
C CYS A 67 8.03 -0.03 -0.55
N PHE A 68 7.56 0.96 0.20
CA PHE A 68 6.80 2.10 -0.32
C PHE A 68 7.73 3.29 -0.50
N ALA A 69 7.52 4.02 -1.59
CA ALA A 69 8.16 5.29 -1.84
C ALA A 69 7.10 6.32 -2.25
N GLY A 70 7.38 7.58 -1.96
CA GLY A 70 6.58 8.73 -2.36
C GLY A 70 7.32 9.54 -3.39
N LYS A 71 6.60 10.04 -4.39
CA LYS A 71 7.15 11.02 -5.32
C LYS A 71 6.27 12.25 -5.33
N SER A 72 6.79 13.34 -4.76
CA SER A 72 6.12 14.64 -4.82
C SER A 72 6.24 15.25 -6.22
N SER A 73 5.27 16.08 -6.59
CA SER A 73 5.28 16.83 -7.85
C SER A 73 6.47 17.76 -8.03
N LYS A 74 7.11 18.16 -6.91
CA LYS A 74 8.27 19.07 -6.89
C LYS A 74 9.61 18.35 -6.94
N GLU A 75 9.62 17.04 -6.70
CA GLU A 75 10.84 16.25 -6.57
C GLU A 75 11.10 15.39 -7.82
N MET A 76 12.36 15.34 -8.23
CA MET A 76 12.76 14.54 -9.39
C MET A 76 12.81 13.04 -9.05
N LEU A 77 13.20 12.71 -7.82
CA LEU A 77 13.41 11.35 -7.32
C LEU A 77 12.33 10.99 -6.30
N ALA A 78 12.02 9.71 -6.20
CA ALA A 78 11.15 9.19 -5.15
C ALA A 78 11.93 9.05 -3.84
N THR A 79 11.24 9.28 -2.73
CA THR A 79 11.75 9.15 -1.37
C THR A 79 11.12 7.93 -0.73
N GLN A 80 11.92 7.04 -0.14
CA GLN A 80 11.39 5.86 0.55
C GLN A 80 10.59 6.29 1.80
N LEU A 81 9.36 5.80 1.93
CA LEU A 81 8.41 6.17 2.98
C LEU A 81 8.19 5.07 4.03
N SER A 82 8.74 3.88 3.80
CA SER A 82 8.60 2.73 4.70
C SER A 82 9.93 2.03 4.92
N ALA A 83 10.04 1.23 5.98
CA ALA A 83 11.06 0.20 6.01
C ALA A 83 10.77 -0.90 4.96
N GLU A 84 11.78 -1.70 4.63
CA GLU A 84 11.58 -2.91 3.83
C GLU A 84 10.81 -3.96 4.65
N LYS A 85 9.83 -4.61 4.03
CA LYS A 85 9.11 -5.76 4.61
C LYS A 85 9.27 -6.98 3.71
N GLU A 86 9.58 -8.12 4.30
CA GLU A 86 9.60 -9.40 3.58
C GLU A 86 8.19 -9.85 3.17
N TYR A 87 8.08 -10.43 1.98
CA TYR A 87 6.84 -10.97 1.41
C TYR A 87 6.36 -12.24 2.12
N ARG A 88 7.19 -12.84 2.98
CA ARG A 88 6.93 -14.09 3.71
C ARG A 88 5.54 -14.17 4.33
N ALA A 89 5.13 -13.16 5.10
CA ALA A 89 3.83 -13.16 5.76
C ALA A 89 2.67 -13.26 4.75
N TYR A 90 2.73 -12.46 3.68
CA TYR A 90 1.74 -12.47 2.61
C TYR A 90 1.71 -13.81 1.86
N ARG A 91 2.87 -14.45 1.69
CA ARG A 91 2.99 -15.76 1.03
C ARG A 91 2.41 -16.88 1.86
N GLU A 92 2.73 -16.92 3.16
CA GLU A 92 2.37 -18.01 4.07
C GLU A 92 0.90 -17.97 4.51
N ILE A 93 0.29 -16.79 4.57
CA ILE A 93 -1.13 -16.61 4.87
C ILE A 93 -1.94 -16.75 3.57
N THR A 94 -3.03 -17.55 3.60
CA THR A 94 -3.90 -17.70 2.43
C THR A 94 -4.59 -16.38 2.08
N GLU A 95 -4.94 -16.15 0.81
CA GLU A 95 -5.58 -14.90 0.41
C GLU A 95 -6.86 -14.60 1.22
N SER A 96 -7.69 -15.62 1.49
CA SER A 96 -8.88 -15.46 2.32
C SER A 96 -8.56 -15.15 3.78
N ASP A 97 -7.51 -15.76 4.32
CA ASP A 97 -7.10 -15.52 5.71
C ASP A 97 -6.50 -14.13 5.91
N GLN A 98 -6.01 -13.46 4.85
CA GLN A 98 -5.53 -12.08 4.96
C GLN A 98 -6.63 -11.06 5.32
N TYR A 99 -7.90 -11.46 5.27
CA TYR A 99 -9.01 -10.64 5.74
C TYR A 99 -9.34 -10.86 7.22
N ASN A 100 -8.77 -11.89 7.85
CA ASN A 100 -9.03 -12.22 9.24
C ASN A 100 -8.18 -11.36 10.18
N GLU A 101 -8.83 -10.75 11.17
CA GLU A 101 -8.23 -9.87 12.18
C GLU A 101 -7.03 -10.50 12.89
N LYS A 102 -7.07 -11.82 13.10
CA LYS A 102 -5.96 -12.59 13.70
C LYS A 102 -4.61 -12.37 13.01
N TYR A 103 -4.61 -12.07 11.71
CA TYR A 103 -3.39 -11.91 10.93
C TYR A 103 -3.02 -10.45 10.66
N GLN A 104 -3.78 -9.47 11.15
CA GLN A 104 -3.55 -8.06 10.84
C GLN A 104 -2.13 -7.59 11.19
N GLU A 105 -1.62 -7.94 12.37
CA GLU A 105 -0.27 -7.58 12.80
C GLU A 105 0.80 -8.11 11.84
N ALA A 106 0.65 -9.32 11.32
CA ALA A 106 1.58 -9.89 10.35
C ALA A 106 1.55 -9.14 9.00
N LEU A 107 0.39 -8.56 8.66
CA LEU A 107 0.13 -7.85 7.41
C LEU A 107 0.43 -6.35 7.49
N THR A 108 0.59 -5.81 8.70
CA THR A 108 1.00 -4.43 8.97
C THR A 108 2.29 -4.09 8.25
N PHE A 109 2.26 -3.01 7.47
CA PHE A 109 3.38 -2.51 6.70
C PHE A 109 4.08 -1.38 7.45
N PRO A 110 5.42 -1.38 7.58
CA PRO A 110 6.12 -0.47 8.50
C PRO A 110 6.24 0.95 7.93
N VAL A 111 5.17 1.74 8.13
CA VAL A 111 5.08 3.16 7.75
C VAL A 111 5.01 3.97 9.03
N GLU A 112 5.95 4.91 9.23
CA GLU A 112 6.11 5.63 10.49
C GLU A 112 5.00 6.65 10.76
N ASN A 113 4.58 7.38 9.73
CA ASN A 113 3.60 8.47 9.82
C ASN A 113 2.52 8.30 8.75
N ASP A 114 1.38 8.94 8.96
CA ASP A 114 0.35 9.03 7.93
C ASP A 114 0.93 9.68 6.65
N LEU A 115 0.61 9.09 5.51
CA LEU A 115 1.13 9.50 4.21
C LEU A 115 0.01 10.12 3.39
N LEU A 116 0.02 11.44 3.30
CA LEU A 116 -0.87 12.20 2.42
C LEU A 116 -0.32 12.24 1.00
N PHE A 117 -1.18 11.96 0.03
CA PHE A 117 -0.89 12.10 -1.39
C PHE A 117 -1.96 12.97 -2.04
N GLU A 118 -1.54 14.16 -2.47
CA GLU A 118 -2.39 15.10 -3.21
C GLU A 118 -2.30 14.91 -4.73
N GLU A 119 -3.02 15.75 -5.48
CA GLU A 119 -2.96 15.76 -6.94
C GLU A 119 -1.51 15.82 -7.44
N LEU A 120 -1.16 14.94 -8.39
CA LEU A 120 0.17 14.76 -8.98
C LEU A 120 1.22 14.10 -8.08
N GLU A 121 0.94 13.90 -6.80
CA GLU A 121 1.78 13.10 -5.92
C GLU A 121 1.51 11.61 -6.13
N LYS A 122 2.51 10.79 -5.79
CA LYS A 122 2.50 9.37 -6.14
C LYS A 122 2.94 8.52 -4.99
N LEU A 123 2.17 7.47 -4.71
CA LEU A 123 2.63 6.33 -3.94
C LEU A 123 3.18 5.29 -4.92
N GLU A 124 4.41 4.87 -4.73
CA GLU A 124 5.07 3.86 -5.55
C GLU A 124 5.40 2.63 -4.69
N ILE A 125 5.12 1.43 -5.21
CA ILE A 125 5.53 0.17 -4.59
C ILE A 125 6.70 -0.41 -5.36
N PHE A 126 7.78 -0.70 -4.64
CA PHE A 126 8.96 -1.36 -5.17
C PHE A 126 9.09 -2.77 -4.61
N VAL A 127 9.62 -3.66 -5.44
CA VAL A 127 9.90 -5.04 -5.09
C VAL A 127 11.31 -5.41 -5.48
N GLU A 128 12.03 -6.05 -4.55
CA GLU A 128 13.34 -6.67 -4.79
C GLU A 128 13.24 -8.18 -4.60
N VAL A 129 13.81 -8.94 -5.53
CA VAL A 129 13.83 -10.40 -5.52
C VAL A 129 15.26 -10.92 -5.41
N SER A 130 15.43 -12.14 -4.88
CA SER A 130 16.73 -12.80 -4.80
C SER A 130 17.16 -13.51 -6.09
N ALA A 131 16.24 -13.74 -7.02
CA ALA A 131 16.50 -14.34 -8.32
C ALA A 131 15.66 -13.68 -9.42
N ASP A 132 16.21 -13.59 -10.63
CA ASP A 132 15.51 -13.04 -11.80
C ASP A 132 14.18 -13.77 -12.03
N THR A 133 13.11 -13.00 -12.18
CA THR A 133 11.76 -13.52 -12.47
C THR A 133 10.93 -12.48 -13.21
N THR A 134 9.76 -12.88 -13.70
CA THR A 134 8.79 -11.96 -14.30
C THR A 134 7.54 -11.97 -13.45
N LEU A 135 7.28 -10.85 -12.77
CA LEU A 135 6.03 -10.60 -12.06
C LEU A 135 4.89 -10.42 -13.07
N ASP A 136 3.74 -11.01 -12.78
CA ASP A 136 2.50 -10.86 -13.53
C ASP A 136 1.43 -10.27 -12.61
N LEU A 137 1.21 -8.97 -12.75
CA LEU A 137 0.25 -8.23 -11.93
C LEU A 137 -1.20 -8.57 -12.28
N THR A 138 -1.47 -9.17 -13.45
CA THR A 138 -2.83 -9.64 -13.81
C THR A 138 -3.24 -10.90 -13.04
N LYS A 139 -2.26 -11.62 -12.49
CA LYS A 139 -2.45 -12.79 -11.61
C LYS A 139 -2.22 -12.45 -10.13
N SER A 140 -1.83 -11.21 -9.85
CA SER A 140 -1.49 -10.76 -8.51
C SER A 140 -2.65 -9.99 -7.89
N LYS A 141 -2.52 -9.71 -6.60
CA LYS A 141 -3.43 -8.89 -5.82
C LYS A 141 -2.63 -7.98 -4.91
N ILE A 142 -3.03 -6.73 -4.85
CA ILE A 142 -2.54 -5.73 -3.91
C ILE A 142 -3.76 -4.94 -3.46
N GLU A 143 -3.91 -4.77 -2.15
CA GLU A 143 -4.96 -3.96 -1.53
C GLU A 143 -4.34 -3.10 -0.43
N ILE A 144 -4.44 -1.79 -0.60
CA ILE A 144 -3.93 -0.78 0.33
C ILE A 144 -5.14 -0.08 0.95
N PRO A 145 -5.39 -0.23 2.26
CA PRO A 145 -6.38 0.56 2.95
C PRO A 145 -5.92 2.02 2.96
N ALA A 146 -6.83 2.91 2.59
CA ALA A 146 -6.60 4.34 2.53
C ALA A 146 -7.87 5.10 2.92
N VAL A 147 -7.70 6.38 3.24
CA VAL A 147 -8.80 7.30 3.46
C VAL A 147 -8.87 8.25 2.28
N GLU A 148 -9.97 8.21 1.53
CA GLU A 148 -10.21 9.13 0.42
C GLU A 148 -10.78 10.47 0.92
N MET A 149 -10.27 11.54 0.33
CA MET A 149 -10.67 12.91 0.58
C MET A 149 -10.52 13.77 -0.67
N THR A 150 -11.13 14.95 -0.66
CA THR A 150 -11.00 15.96 -1.70
C THR A 150 -9.84 16.91 -1.36
N THR A 151 -9.25 17.53 -2.38
CA THR A 151 -8.22 18.57 -2.15
C THR A 151 -8.76 19.75 -1.34
N ALA A 152 -10.08 20.00 -1.36
CA ALA A 152 -10.71 21.03 -0.54
C ALA A 152 -10.68 20.65 0.96
N GLU A 153 -11.00 19.40 1.29
CA GLU A 153 -10.93 18.88 2.66
C GLU A 153 -9.49 18.96 3.20
N VAL A 154 -8.49 18.60 2.38
CA VAL A 154 -7.07 18.74 2.74
C VAL A 154 -6.72 20.19 3.09
N GLN A 155 -7.11 21.15 2.24
CA GLN A 155 -6.82 22.57 2.46
C GLN A 155 -7.49 23.14 3.71
N GLU A 156 -8.71 22.70 4.02
CA GLU A 156 -9.39 23.08 5.27
C GLU A 156 -8.65 22.53 6.49
N MET A 157 -8.08 21.33 6.41
CA MET A 157 -7.29 20.73 7.48
C MET A 157 -5.96 21.47 7.71
N ASP A 158 -5.23 21.80 6.63
CA ASP A 158 -3.99 22.58 6.70
C ASP A 158 -4.20 23.97 7.29
N LEU A 159 -5.33 24.61 6.98
CA LEU A 159 -5.69 25.93 7.52
C LEU A 159 -6.03 25.89 9.02
N LEU A 160 -6.42 24.74 9.55
CA LEU A 160 -6.78 24.55 10.95
C LEU A 160 -5.60 24.09 11.82
N GLY A 161 -4.45 23.71 11.23
CA GLY A 161 -3.27 23.24 11.96
C GLY A 161 -3.53 21.97 12.78
N ALA A 162 -4.46 21.12 12.31
CA ALA A 162 -4.87 19.92 13.03
C ALA A 162 -3.85 18.80 12.82
N ASP A 163 -3.11 18.46 13.88
CA ASP A 163 -2.40 17.18 13.98
C ASP A 163 -3.42 16.03 13.84
N TYR A 164 -3.05 15.01 13.07
CA TYR A 164 -3.91 13.91 12.65
C TYR A 164 -4.26 13.00 13.86
N GLU A 165 -5.30 13.32 14.63
CA GLU A 165 -5.97 12.33 15.50
C GLU A 165 -7.05 11.63 14.66
N VAL A 166 -6.75 10.43 14.18
CA VAL A 166 -7.77 9.56 13.60
C VAL A 166 -8.65 9.09 14.74
N ASP A 167 -9.86 9.66 14.86
CA ASP A 167 -10.94 9.05 15.63
C ASP A 167 -11.29 7.72 14.96
N ILE A 168 -10.71 6.65 15.49
CA ILE A 168 -11.15 5.28 15.22
C ILE A 168 -12.55 5.20 15.84
N PRO A 169 -13.62 4.94 15.07
CA PRO A 169 -14.95 4.82 15.65
C PRO A 169 -14.95 3.71 16.70
N GLU A 170 -15.27 4.06 17.94
CA GLU A 170 -15.54 3.16 19.07
C GLU A 170 -16.76 2.28 18.76
N GLU A 171 -16.60 1.30 17.88
CA GLU A 171 -17.63 0.28 17.64
C GLU A 171 -17.02 -1.13 17.60
N TYR A 172 -16.03 -1.41 18.46
CA TYR A 172 -15.60 -2.78 18.77
C TYR A 172 -15.11 -2.95 20.23
N GLU A 173 -15.75 -2.28 21.20
CA GLU A 173 -15.68 -2.67 22.61
C GLU A 173 -17.02 -3.24 23.08
N GLU A 174 -17.31 -4.46 22.69
CA GLU A 174 -18.15 -5.33 23.51
C GLU A 174 -17.87 -6.77 23.10
N TYR A 175 -17.12 -7.50 23.92
CA TYR A 175 -17.38 -8.87 24.38
C TYR A 175 -16.19 -9.35 25.23
N GLU A 176 -16.16 -8.97 26.51
CA GLU A 176 -15.74 -9.88 27.58
C GLU A 176 -16.54 -9.58 28.85
N GLU A 177 -17.49 -10.46 29.15
CA GLU A 177 -18.04 -10.83 30.47
C GLU A 177 -19.21 -11.80 30.13
N TYR A 178 -19.17 -13.13 30.30
CA TYR A 178 -18.65 -14.02 31.35
C TYR A 178 -18.30 -15.42 30.78
#